data_AF-A0A7S3BWF7-F1
#
_entry.id   AF-A0A7S3BWF7-F1
#
_cell.length_a   1.000
_cell.length_b   1.000
_cell.length_c   1.000
_cell.angle_alpha   90.00
_cell.angle_beta   90.00
_cell.angle_gamma   90.00
#
_symmetry.space_group_name_H-M   'P 1'
#
loop_
_entity.id
_entity.type
_entity.pdbx_description
1 polymer ?
#
loop_
_entity_poly.entity_id
_entity_poly.type
_entity_poly.pdbx_seq_one_letter_code
_entity_poly.pdbx_strand_id
1 'polypeptide(L)'
;VTPADSVIESNFIIANYNSQEAIDNDDCSEYMEHRYNFFVYGQSGLKSYFGGHDIASHDNIYAFTIGHCVNIGFGHETFLPGHEDTFANNTCIMKQSGPYLKMGCSGGTLPTLGNNAVHDPEPERGMTLCGANFSSWVKSGRDNGTTLSAWPPAAEIVSAATRLLGM
;
A
#
# COMPACT_ATOMS: atom_id res chain seq x y z
N VAL A 1 11.18 -16.60 20.97
CA VAL A 1 10.10 -15.75 21.51
C VAL A 1 9.81 -14.75 20.44
N THR A 2 8.60 -14.74 19.90
CA THR A 2 8.16 -13.74 18.92
C THR A 2 7.64 -12.54 19.69
N PRO A 3 8.12 -11.31 19.45
CA PRO A 3 7.59 -10.12 20.11
C PRO A 3 6.14 -9.85 19.66
N ALA A 4 5.41 -9.04 20.42
CA ALA A 4 4.12 -8.54 20.00
C ALA A 4 4.30 -7.38 19.02
N ASP A 5 3.32 -7.18 18.14
CA ASP A 5 3.37 -6.11 17.15
C ASP A 5 3.36 -4.72 17.79
N SER A 6 4.16 -3.82 17.25
CA SER A 6 4.08 -2.39 17.50
C SER A 6 3.03 -1.77 16.58
N VAL A 7 1.97 -1.21 17.15
CA VAL A 7 0.82 -0.70 16.38
C VAL A 7 0.89 0.81 16.22
N ILE A 8 0.78 1.28 14.98
CA ILE A 8 0.59 2.69 14.63
C ILE A 8 -0.79 2.84 14.02
N GLU A 9 -1.70 3.48 14.77
CA GLU A 9 -3.10 3.59 14.36
C GLU A 9 -3.78 4.92 14.65
N SER A 10 -4.84 5.20 13.89
CA SER A 10 -5.71 6.38 14.06
C SER A 10 -5.01 7.73 13.87
N ASN A 11 -3.99 7.79 13.01
CA ASN A 11 -3.26 9.03 12.73
C ASN A 11 -3.76 9.73 11.47
N PHE A 12 -3.79 11.06 11.50
CA PHE A 12 -3.87 11.88 10.30
C PHE A 12 -2.48 12.42 9.95
N ILE A 13 -1.92 11.93 8.84
CA ILE A 13 -0.54 12.20 8.43
C ILE A 13 -0.56 12.96 7.11
N ILE A 14 0.06 14.14 7.07
CA ILE A 14 0.22 14.94 5.86
C ILE A 14 1.71 15.06 5.56
N ALA A 15 2.13 14.71 4.34
CA ALA A 15 3.51 14.92 3.91
C ALA A 15 3.58 15.45 2.48
N ASN A 16 4.53 16.33 2.19
CA ASN A 16 4.76 16.83 0.83
C ASN A 16 5.90 16.10 0.10
N TYR A 17 6.60 15.22 0.81
CA TYR A 17 7.62 14.30 0.32
C TYR A 17 7.37 12.96 1.02
N ASN A 18 7.31 11.87 0.25
CA ASN A 18 7.17 10.49 0.72
C ASN A 18 6.39 10.30 2.06
N SER A 19 5.05 10.44 2.10
CA SER A 19 4.29 10.24 3.36
C SER A 19 4.49 8.89 4.01
N GLN A 20 4.88 7.89 3.25
CA GLN A 20 5.26 6.60 3.80
C GLN A 20 6.51 6.66 4.69
N GLU A 21 7.44 7.59 4.44
CA GLU A 21 8.59 7.85 5.30
C GLU A 21 8.21 8.59 6.59
N ALA A 22 6.96 9.06 6.73
CA ALA A 22 6.49 9.53 8.03
C ALA A 22 6.42 8.39 9.05
N ILE A 23 6.34 7.15 8.58
CA ILE A 23 6.57 5.94 9.36
C ILE A 23 7.76 5.21 8.70
N ASP A 24 8.96 5.73 8.97
CA ASP A 24 10.19 5.15 8.44
C ASP A 24 10.54 3.87 9.21
N ASN A 25 10.49 2.77 8.50
CA ASN A 25 10.69 1.43 9.00
C ASN A 25 11.76 0.66 8.20
N ASP A 26 12.62 1.40 7.49
CA ASP A 26 13.81 0.84 6.87
C ASP A 26 14.68 0.11 7.93
N ASP A 27 15.52 -0.82 7.47
CA ASP A 27 16.51 -1.56 8.27
C ASP A 27 15.97 -2.63 9.26
N CYS A 28 15.16 -3.58 8.74
CA CYS A 28 14.68 -4.75 9.47
C CYS A 28 13.72 -4.43 10.63
N SER A 29 12.77 -3.53 10.41
CA SER A 29 11.65 -3.34 11.33
C SER A 29 10.72 -4.55 11.22
N GLU A 30 10.72 -5.41 12.23
CA GLU A 30 9.83 -6.58 12.32
C GLU A 30 8.68 -6.31 13.29
N TYR A 31 7.55 -6.97 13.06
CA TYR A 31 6.37 -6.94 13.95
C TYR A 31 5.78 -5.54 14.09
N MET A 32 5.40 -4.94 12.96
CA MET A 32 4.73 -3.63 12.94
C MET A 32 3.37 -3.71 12.25
N GLU A 33 2.38 -3.07 12.85
CA GLU A 33 1.02 -3.00 12.31
C GLU A 33 0.65 -1.54 12.06
N HIS A 34 0.36 -1.19 10.80
CA HIS A 34 -0.14 0.12 10.42
C HIS A 34 -1.62 -0.03 10.08
N ARG A 35 -2.52 0.54 10.90
CA ARG A 35 -3.96 0.45 10.62
C ARG A 35 -4.75 1.69 10.94
N TYR A 36 -5.87 1.89 10.26
CA TYR A 36 -6.77 3.02 10.50
C TYR A 36 -6.11 4.40 10.41
N ASN A 37 -5.04 4.54 9.61
CA ASN A 37 -4.38 5.82 9.39
C ASN A 37 -4.88 6.47 8.10
N PHE A 38 -4.93 7.79 8.10
CA PHE A 38 -5.19 8.61 6.91
C PHE A 38 -3.90 9.32 6.49
N PHE A 39 -3.26 8.82 5.43
CA PHE A 39 -2.07 9.42 4.84
C PHE A 39 -2.51 10.31 3.67
N VAL A 40 -2.06 11.56 3.66
CA VAL A 40 -2.45 12.55 2.65
C VAL A 40 -1.23 13.18 2.04
N TYR A 41 -1.16 13.08 0.71
CA TYR A 41 -0.04 13.49 -0.12
C TYR A 41 1.23 12.69 0.19
N GLY A 42 1.86 12.14 -0.84
CA GLY A 42 3.10 11.37 -0.68
C GLY A 42 3.60 10.87 -2.01
N GLN A 43 4.91 10.67 -2.14
CA GLN A 43 5.45 10.08 -3.36
C GLN A 43 5.27 8.56 -3.40
N SER A 44 5.08 7.87 -2.25
CA SER A 44 4.55 6.51 -2.23
C SER A 44 3.65 6.26 -0.99
N GLY A 45 2.98 5.10 -0.94
CA GLY A 45 2.43 4.51 0.29
C GLY A 45 3.44 3.52 0.88
N LEU A 46 2.99 2.44 1.53
CA LEU A 46 3.83 1.47 2.26
C LEU A 46 5.27 1.35 1.72
N LYS A 47 6.21 1.76 2.58
CA LYS A 47 7.65 1.67 2.36
C LYS A 47 8.14 0.30 2.83
N SER A 48 8.98 -0.35 2.02
CA SER A 48 9.59 -1.63 2.37
C SER A 48 10.90 -1.84 1.60
N TYR A 49 12.04 -1.42 2.16
CA TYR A 49 13.36 -1.53 1.51
C TYR A 49 14.24 -2.59 2.18
N PHE A 50 15.16 -3.23 1.44
CA PHE A 50 16.21 -4.11 2.00
C PHE A 50 15.83 -5.52 2.47
N GLY A 51 14.69 -6.06 2.02
CA GLY A 51 14.52 -7.53 1.90
C GLY A 51 14.22 -8.32 3.19
N GLY A 52 13.77 -7.68 4.27
CA GLY A 52 13.20 -8.37 5.42
C GLY A 52 12.28 -7.45 6.22
N HIS A 53 10.97 -7.73 6.21
CA HIS A 53 9.98 -6.96 6.97
C HIS A 53 8.70 -7.75 7.28
N ASP A 54 8.24 -7.62 8.51
CA ASP A 54 6.98 -8.15 9.05
C ASP A 54 6.02 -6.97 9.30
N ILE A 55 5.74 -6.19 8.25
CA ILE A 55 4.84 -5.03 8.34
C ILE A 55 3.46 -5.42 7.83
N ALA A 56 2.46 -5.32 8.70
CA ALA A 56 1.06 -5.43 8.34
C ALA A 56 0.46 -4.04 8.13
N SER A 57 0.37 -3.58 6.89
CA SER A 57 -0.39 -2.36 6.55
C SER A 57 -1.79 -2.73 6.07
N HIS A 58 -2.81 -2.37 6.84
CA HIS A 58 -4.19 -2.63 6.46
C HIS A 58 -5.20 -1.62 6.98
N ASP A 59 -6.35 -1.54 6.31
CA ASP A 59 -7.44 -0.63 6.68
C ASP A 59 -7.00 0.85 6.79
N ASN A 60 -5.98 1.25 6.02
CA ASN A 60 -5.56 2.64 5.91
C ASN A 60 -6.17 3.31 4.67
N ILE A 61 -6.20 4.64 4.67
CA ILE A 61 -6.48 5.44 3.47
C ILE A 61 -5.19 6.17 3.08
N TYR A 62 -4.64 5.82 1.93
CA TYR A 62 -3.55 6.51 1.26
C TYR A 62 -4.13 7.43 0.19
N ALA A 63 -4.33 8.70 0.53
CA ALA A 63 -4.93 9.67 -0.36
C ALA A 63 -3.92 10.54 -1.10
N PHE A 64 -4.14 10.65 -2.41
CA PHE A 64 -3.41 11.50 -3.33
C PHE A 64 -1.91 11.17 -3.43
N THR A 65 -1.58 9.88 -3.50
CA THR A 65 -0.21 9.42 -3.72
C THR A 65 0.25 9.77 -5.13
N ILE A 66 1.43 10.37 -5.30
CA ILE A 66 1.97 10.76 -6.60
C ILE A 66 2.52 9.53 -7.33
N GLY A 67 3.18 8.62 -6.60
CA GLY A 67 3.67 7.35 -7.12
C GLY A 67 2.85 6.16 -6.61
N HIS A 68 3.55 5.07 -6.30
CA HIS A 68 2.96 3.77 -5.94
C HIS A 68 2.41 3.80 -4.51
N CYS A 69 1.26 3.19 -4.25
CA CYS A 69 0.78 2.97 -2.89
C CYS A 69 1.54 1.89 -2.13
N VAL A 70 2.26 1.02 -2.85
CA VAL A 70 3.20 0.06 -2.27
C VAL A 70 4.51 0.17 -3.02
N ASN A 71 5.59 0.48 -2.31
CA ASN A 71 6.92 0.64 -2.89
C ASN A 71 7.91 -0.23 -2.13
N ILE A 72 8.18 -1.39 -2.72
CA ILE A 72 9.07 -2.40 -2.20
C ILE A 72 10.42 -2.20 -2.88
N GLY A 73 11.28 -1.51 -2.15
CA GLY A 73 12.67 -1.45 -2.50
C GLY A 73 13.02 -0.65 -3.76
N PHE A 74 14.16 -0.95 -4.33
CA PHE A 74 14.59 -0.53 -5.65
C PHE A 74 13.97 -1.40 -6.77
N GLY A 75 12.86 -2.08 -6.50
CA GLY A 75 12.08 -2.83 -7.50
C GLY A 75 12.65 -4.20 -7.87
N HIS A 76 13.51 -4.76 -7.02
CA HIS A 76 14.09 -6.09 -7.24
C HIS A 76 14.30 -6.89 -5.94
N GLU A 77 14.01 -6.28 -4.78
CA GLU A 77 14.01 -6.96 -3.50
C GLU A 77 12.87 -7.96 -3.42
N THR A 78 13.14 -9.03 -2.69
CA THR A 78 12.22 -10.11 -2.40
C THR A 78 12.29 -10.38 -0.91
N PHE A 79 11.19 -10.83 -0.33
CA PHE A 79 11.13 -11.10 1.10
C PHE A 79 11.77 -12.45 1.45
N LEU A 80 12.24 -12.57 2.69
CA LEU A 80 12.51 -13.87 3.29
C LEU A 80 11.18 -14.62 3.46
N PRO A 81 11.13 -15.94 3.16
CA PRO A 81 9.92 -16.72 3.39
C PRO A 81 9.44 -16.65 4.84
N GLY A 82 8.18 -16.27 5.04
CA GLY A 82 7.55 -16.08 6.35
C GLY A 82 7.77 -14.70 6.97
N HIS A 83 8.45 -13.79 6.27
CA HIS A 83 8.69 -12.40 6.66
C HIS A 83 8.31 -11.46 5.52
N GLU A 84 7.11 -11.67 4.98
CA GLU A 84 6.54 -10.86 3.91
C GLU A 84 5.68 -9.74 4.49
N ASP A 85 5.82 -8.55 3.93
CA ASP A 85 4.88 -7.48 4.23
C ASP A 85 3.48 -7.80 3.73
N THR A 86 2.50 -7.25 4.43
CA THR A 86 1.10 -7.28 4.04
C THR A 86 0.62 -5.88 3.69
N PHE A 87 -0.06 -5.76 2.55
CA PHE A 87 -0.81 -4.57 2.16
C PHE A 87 -2.22 -4.99 1.74
N ALA A 88 -3.15 -4.95 2.69
CA ALA A 88 -4.50 -5.48 2.50
C ALA A 88 -5.60 -4.56 3.04
N ASN A 89 -6.81 -4.62 2.48
CA ASN A 89 -7.96 -3.79 2.91
C ASN A 89 -7.69 -2.26 2.89
N ASN A 90 -6.64 -1.78 2.22
CA ASN A 90 -6.34 -0.35 2.16
C ASN A 90 -7.11 0.31 1.02
N THR A 91 -7.43 1.59 1.19
CA THR A 91 -7.84 2.46 0.09
C THR A 91 -6.63 3.24 -0.40
N CYS A 92 -6.36 3.17 -1.70
CA CYS A 92 -5.24 3.82 -2.38
C CYS A 92 -5.78 4.77 -3.44
N ILE A 93 -5.54 6.07 -3.31
CA ILE A 93 -6.02 7.09 -4.25
C ILE A 93 -4.82 7.77 -4.90
N MET A 94 -4.54 7.42 -6.15
CA MET A 94 -3.34 7.85 -6.87
C MET A 94 -3.59 9.14 -7.64
N LYS A 95 -2.66 10.09 -7.59
CA LYS A 95 -2.71 11.36 -8.32
C LYS A 95 -2.21 11.26 -9.76
N GLN A 96 -1.47 10.20 -10.08
CA GLN A 96 -0.97 9.94 -11.42
C GLN A 96 -1.30 8.51 -11.80
N SER A 97 -1.71 8.30 -13.05
CA SER A 97 -2.01 6.97 -13.57
C SER A 97 -0.74 6.12 -13.64
N GLY A 98 -0.84 4.87 -13.24
CA GLY A 98 0.32 3.98 -13.24
C GLY A 98 0.13 2.75 -12.37
N PRO A 99 1.16 1.91 -12.20
CA PRO A 99 1.07 0.78 -11.28
C PRO A 99 0.97 1.28 -9.83
N TYR A 100 0.00 0.79 -9.05
CA TYR A 100 -0.09 1.11 -7.62
C TYR A 100 1.01 0.42 -6.79
N LEU A 101 1.66 -0.58 -7.39
CA LEU A 101 2.70 -1.41 -6.78
C LEU A 101 4.00 -1.30 -7.57
N LYS A 102 5.10 -1.10 -6.85
CA LYS A 102 6.45 -1.23 -7.38
C LYS A 102 7.21 -2.24 -6.53
N MET A 103 7.61 -3.35 -7.15
CA MET A 103 8.35 -4.42 -6.49
C MET A 103 9.09 -5.30 -7.51
N GLY A 104 10.01 -6.12 -7.03
CA GLY A 104 10.53 -7.25 -7.78
C GLY A 104 9.43 -8.29 -8.02
N CYS A 105 9.24 -8.71 -9.27
CA CYS A 105 8.18 -9.64 -9.66
C CYS A 105 8.67 -11.06 -9.96
N SER A 106 9.96 -11.30 -9.76
CA SER A 106 10.64 -12.54 -10.05
C SER A 106 11.69 -12.82 -8.99
N GLY A 107 11.75 -14.06 -8.50
CA GLY A 107 12.62 -14.45 -7.39
C GLY A 107 11.96 -14.22 -6.02
N GLY A 108 12.38 -15.02 -5.03
CA GLY A 108 11.97 -14.94 -3.62
C GLY A 108 10.46 -14.96 -3.33
N THR A 109 10.08 -14.56 -2.11
CA THR A 109 8.66 -14.42 -1.74
C THR A 109 8.17 -12.99 -2.00
N LEU A 110 6.90 -12.88 -2.39
CA LEU A 110 6.20 -11.64 -2.68
C LEU A 110 5.38 -11.18 -1.47
N PRO A 111 5.06 -9.88 -1.35
CA PRO A 111 4.18 -9.40 -0.29
C PRO A 111 2.80 -10.05 -0.39
N THR A 112 2.09 -10.09 0.72
CA THR A 112 0.67 -10.44 0.75
C THR A 112 -0.17 -9.22 0.39
N LEU A 113 -0.86 -9.30 -0.75
CA LEU A 113 -1.76 -8.23 -1.23
C LEU A 113 -3.18 -8.75 -1.30
N GLY A 114 -4.17 -7.90 -1.00
CA GLY A 114 -5.56 -8.23 -1.27
C GLY A 114 -6.59 -7.25 -0.73
N ASN A 115 -7.79 -7.32 -1.28
CA ASN A 115 -8.96 -6.54 -0.88
C ASN A 115 -8.71 -5.02 -0.84
N ASN A 116 -7.76 -4.50 -1.63
CA ASN A 116 -7.49 -3.07 -1.67
C ASN A 116 -8.50 -2.36 -2.61
N ALA A 117 -8.85 -1.12 -2.28
CA ALA A 117 -9.59 -0.24 -3.17
C ALA A 117 -8.60 0.72 -3.85
N VAL A 118 -8.22 0.44 -5.09
CA VAL A 118 -7.29 1.29 -5.86
C VAL A 118 -8.07 2.23 -6.75
N HIS A 119 -7.81 3.52 -6.59
CA HIS A 119 -8.40 4.61 -7.35
C HIS A 119 -7.33 5.28 -8.21
N ASP A 120 -7.40 5.06 -9.51
CA ASP A 120 -6.53 5.65 -10.52
C ASP A 120 -7.26 6.83 -11.18
N PRO A 121 -6.56 7.91 -11.61
CA PRO A 121 -7.23 9.03 -12.27
C PRO A 121 -7.68 8.72 -13.70
N GLU A 122 -7.15 7.66 -14.33
CA GLU A 122 -7.49 7.19 -15.68
C GLU A 122 -7.63 5.65 -15.71
N PRO A 123 -8.54 5.05 -14.91
CA PRO A 123 -8.63 3.61 -14.72
C PRO A 123 -8.94 2.84 -16.01
N GLU A 124 -9.56 3.48 -17.00
CA GLU A 124 -9.88 2.92 -18.31
C GLU A 124 -8.63 2.61 -19.16
N ARG A 125 -7.49 3.25 -18.87
CA ARG A 125 -6.20 2.90 -19.49
C ARG A 125 -5.72 1.52 -19.03
N GLY A 126 -6.30 1.01 -17.95
CA GLY A 126 -5.86 -0.19 -17.26
C GLY A 126 -4.53 0.01 -16.55
N MET A 127 -4.17 -0.98 -15.75
CA MET A 127 -2.94 -1.01 -14.98
C MET A 127 -2.19 -2.30 -15.28
N THR A 128 -0.85 -2.23 -15.34
CA THR A 128 0.01 -3.40 -15.51
C THR A 128 0.85 -3.57 -14.25
N LEU A 129 0.77 -4.74 -13.65
CA LEU A 129 1.53 -5.13 -12.46
C LEU A 129 2.35 -6.36 -12.82
N CYS A 130 3.67 -6.29 -12.64
CA CYS A 130 4.56 -7.41 -12.93
C CYS A 130 4.43 -7.98 -14.35
N GLY A 131 4.21 -7.11 -15.34
CA GLY A 131 4.01 -7.50 -16.75
C GLY A 131 2.64 -8.12 -17.06
N ALA A 132 1.78 -8.31 -16.07
CA ALA A 132 0.40 -8.75 -16.26
C ALA A 132 -0.55 -7.55 -16.18
N ASN A 133 -1.60 -7.52 -17.00
CA ASN A 133 -2.69 -6.56 -16.78
C ASN A 133 -3.37 -6.83 -15.42
N PHE A 134 -3.95 -5.79 -14.83
CA PHE A 134 -4.54 -5.82 -13.48
C PHE A 134 -5.56 -6.94 -13.28
N SER A 135 -6.46 -7.17 -14.25
CA SER A 135 -7.45 -8.25 -14.13
C SER A 135 -6.80 -9.63 -14.05
N SER A 136 -5.79 -9.88 -14.88
CA SER A 136 -5.01 -11.12 -14.84
C SER A 136 -4.21 -11.25 -13.54
N TRP A 137 -3.65 -10.14 -13.03
CA TRP A 137 -2.92 -10.11 -11.76
C TRP A 137 -3.81 -10.53 -10.59
N VAL A 138 -4.98 -9.90 -10.43
CA VAL A 138 -5.96 -10.24 -9.38
C VAL A 138 -6.43 -11.70 -9.53
N LYS A 139 -6.77 -12.14 -10.75
CA LYS A 139 -7.20 -13.53 -11.03
C LYS A 139 -6.13 -14.59 -10.74
N SER A 140 -4.86 -14.22 -10.74
CA SER A 140 -3.77 -15.14 -10.38
C SER A 140 -3.73 -15.44 -8.87
N GLY A 141 -4.55 -14.76 -8.06
CA GLY A 141 -4.60 -14.90 -6.61
C GLY A 141 -3.53 -14.10 -5.86
N ARG A 142 -2.69 -13.33 -6.57
CA ARG A 142 -1.60 -12.53 -5.98
C ARG A 142 -2.06 -11.24 -5.31
N ASP A 143 -3.30 -10.82 -5.57
CA ASP A 143 -3.89 -9.58 -5.06
C ASP A 143 -5.42 -9.73 -5.05
N ASN A 144 -5.89 -10.81 -4.41
CA ASN A 144 -7.28 -11.24 -4.50
C ASN A 144 -8.23 -10.19 -3.90
N GLY A 145 -9.36 -9.93 -4.55
CA GLY A 145 -10.38 -8.99 -4.08
C GLY A 145 -10.03 -7.51 -4.28
N THR A 146 -8.81 -7.17 -4.70
CA THR A 146 -8.44 -5.79 -5.00
C THR A 146 -9.19 -5.27 -6.23
N THR A 147 -9.65 -4.02 -6.15
CA THR A 147 -10.45 -3.36 -7.19
C THR A 147 -9.71 -2.16 -7.76
N LEU A 148 -9.99 -1.84 -9.03
CA LEU A 148 -9.50 -0.66 -9.72
C LEU A 148 -10.70 0.17 -10.18
N SER A 149 -10.74 1.44 -9.80
CA SER A 149 -11.83 2.36 -10.16
C SER A 149 -11.34 3.80 -10.30
N ALA A 150 -12.22 4.70 -10.73
CA ALA A 150 -11.93 6.14 -10.76
C ALA A 150 -11.91 6.71 -9.33
N TRP A 151 -11.44 7.94 -9.22
CA TRP A 151 -11.48 8.68 -7.96
C TRP A 151 -12.89 8.79 -7.38
N PRO A 152 -13.05 8.55 -6.07
CA PRO A 152 -14.28 8.91 -5.39
C PRO A 152 -14.36 10.44 -5.26
N PRO A 153 -15.57 11.02 -5.16
CA PRO A 153 -15.73 12.44 -4.84
C PRO A 153 -14.98 12.84 -3.57
N ALA A 154 -14.41 14.06 -3.54
CA ALA A 154 -13.65 14.54 -2.39
C ALA A 154 -14.43 14.48 -1.06
N ALA A 155 -15.74 14.73 -1.10
CA ALA A 155 -16.61 14.62 0.07
C ALA A 155 -16.66 13.18 0.63
N GLU A 156 -16.61 12.15 -0.23
CA GLU A 156 -16.57 10.76 0.19
C GLU A 156 -15.22 10.39 0.80
N ILE A 157 -14.11 10.91 0.25
CA ILE A 157 -12.76 10.73 0.82
C ILE A 157 -12.71 11.30 2.24
N VAL A 158 -13.16 12.55 2.41
CA VAL A 158 -13.20 13.21 3.72
C VAL A 158 -14.11 12.45 4.67
N SER A 159 -15.30 12.05 4.22
CA SER A 159 -16.24 11.27 5.04
C SER A 159 -15.66 9.92 5.47
N ALA A 160 -14.93 9.24 4.59
CA ALA A 160 -14.24 7.99 4.90
C ALA A 160 -13.13 8.21 5.93
N ALA A 161 -12.30 9.25 5.77
CA ALA A 161 -11.26 9.60 6.71
C ALA A 161 -11.81 9.96 8.10
N THR A 162 -12.90 10.74 8.17
CA THR A 162 -13.59 11.07 9.43
C THR A 162 -14.05 9.80 10.16
N ARG A 163 -14.71 8.86 9.44
CA ARG A 163 -15.12 7.58 10.02
C ARG A 163 -13.92 6.73 10.48
N LEU A 164 -12.86 6.69 9.67
CA LEU A 164 -11.66 5.92 9.95
C LEU A 164 -11.01 6.36 11.28
N LEU A 165 -10.95 7.68 11.50
CA LEU A 165 -10.32 8.31 12.65
C LEU A 165 -11.25 8.46 13.87
N GLY A 166 -12.50 7.99 13.78
CA GLY A 166 -13.47 8.07 14.87
C GLY A 166 -13.91 9.49 15.25
N MET A 167 -13.93 10.42 14.28
CA MET A 167 -14.28 11.84 14.46
C MET A 167 -15.73 12.16 14.06
#